data_AF-A0A7Y3L633-F1
#
_entry.id   AF-A0A7Y3L633-F1
#
_cell.length_a   1.000
_cell.length_b   1.000
_cell.length_c   1.000
_cell.angle_alpha   90.00
_cell.angle_beta   90.00
_cell.angle_gamma   90.00
#
_symmetry.space_group_name_H-M   'P 1'
#
loop_
_entity.id
_entity.type
_entity.pdbx_description
1 polymer ?
#
loop_
_entity_poly.entity_id
_entity_poly.type
_entity_poly.pdbx_seq_one_letter_code
_entity_poly.pdbx_strand_id
1 'polypeptide(L)'
;MSRPGRQLEIHALSRLDAIFGMDDDYFQLDDAIELASYLEVGSSGAAVTGGWAAIEGLLIYPGVEQHHLAADRLARIVACSLARAEMTSLAYRYRDEGIGELAESLQALTEDVPNYQRVALIEEHLRRGNELKFLRPRDQAATDRLLTIIAEPATELGRISKYIEETFRRLYNQRNLIMHSGSFRSIALAATLRTAPALVGAGLDRISHAQLRRSNPLRPLELAARAEMELSMLGRDGASLVIDLLGD
;
A
#
# COMPACT_ATOMS: atom_id res chain seq x y z
N MET A 1 16.09 -7.31 26.44
CA MET A 1 16.27 -7.49 24.98
C MET A 1 15.12 -6.79 24.28
N SER A 2 15.38 -5.70 23.55
CA SER A 2 14.37 -5.03 22.74
C SER A 2 14.06 -5.90 21.52
N ARG A 3 12.78 -6.05 21.16
CA ARG A 3 12.38 -6.76 19.94
C ARG A 3 12.71 -5.88 18.73
N PRO A 4 13.31 -6.40 17.65
CA PRO A 4 13.48 -5.62 16.43
C PRO A 4 12.12 -5.21 15.88
N GLY A 5 12.06 -3.99 15.32
CA GLY A 5 10.85 -3.43 14.70
C GLY A 5 10.29 -4.32 13.59
N ARG A 6 8.97 -4.23 13.35
CA ARG A 6 8.25 -5.07 12.38
C ARG A 6 7.98 -4.35 11.05
N GLN A 7 8.63 -3.22 10.79
CA GLN A 7 8.59 -2.46 9.53
C GLN A 7 7.20 -1.91 9.20
N LEU A 8 6.46 -1.43 10.20
CA LEU A 8 5.30 -0.59 9.98
C LEU A 8 5.75 0.82 9.62
N GLU A 9 5.73 1.16 8.32
CA GLU A 9 6.09 2.49 7.82
C GLU A 9 4.88 3.20 7.20
N ILE A 10 4.55 4.39 7.71
CA ILE A 10 3.47 5.27 7.21
C ILE A 10 4.11 6.64 6.94
N HIS A 11 4.55 6.85 5.71
CA HIS A 11 5.30 8.04 5.29
C HIS A 11 4.40 9.22 4.94
N ALA A 12 3.13 8.97 4.62
CA ALA A 12 2.15 9.97 4.21
C ALA A 12 1.97 11.09 5.24
N LEU A 13 2.02 10.78 6.54
CA LEU A 13 1.88 11.77 7.61
C LEU A 13 2.99 12.83 7.58
N SER A 14 4.24 12.38 7.38
CA SER A 14 5.39 13.28 7.27
C SER A 14 5.38 14.04 5.94
N ARG A 15 5.03 13.36 4.83
CA ARG A 15 4.99 14.00 3.49
C ARG A 15 3.94 15.09 3.37
N LEU A 16 2.82 14.96 4.07
CA LEU A 16 1.68 15.88 4.00
C LEU A 16 1.66 16.91 5.14
N ASP A 17 2.73 16.98 5.94
CA ASP A 17 2.85 17.88 7.10
C ASP A 17 1.67 17.79 8.08
N ALA A 18 1.09 16.58 8.21
CA ALA A 18 -0.17 16.36 8.92
C ALA A 18 0.02 16.06 10.42
N ILE A 19 1.25 16.13 10.93
CA ILE A 19 1.59 15.77 12.33
C ILE A 19 0.95 16.74 13.34
N PHE A 20 0.58 17.96 12.92
CA PHE A 20 0.03 19.00 13.80
C PHE A 20 -1.35 19.52 13.38
N GLY A 21 -2.04 18.87 12.44
CA GLY A 21 -3.22 19.42 11.75
C GLY A 21 -4.43 18.49 11.60
N MET A 22 -4.59 17.49 12.46
CA MET A 22 -5.79 16.65 12.45
C MET A 22 -6.93 17.37 13.19
N ASP A 23 -7.80 18.06 12.44
CA ASP A 23 -9.11 18.51 12.91
C ASP A 23 -10.04 17.32 13.20
N ASP A 24 -11.20 17.58 13.81
CA ASP A 24 -12.19 16.57 14.25
C ASP A 24 -12.63 15.56 13.17
N ASP A 25 -12.45 15.88 11.88
CA ASP A 25 -12.80 15.02 10.75
C ASP A 25 -11.84 13.81 10.54
N TYR A 26 -10.72 13.72 11.25
CA TYR A 26 -9.70 12.67 11.07
C TYR A 26 -9.51 11.71 12.26
N PHE A 27 -10.31 11.80 13.32
CA PHE A 27 -10.14 10.95 14.52
C PHE A 27 -10.09 9.45 14.22
N GLN A 28 -10.90 8.97 13.28
CA GLN A 28 -10.90 7.55 12.91
C GLN A 28 -9.56 7.09 12.32
N LEU A 29 -8.87 7.96 11.59
CA LEU A 29 -7.54 7.67 11.03
C LEU A 29 -6.48 7.70 12.12
N ASP A 30 -6.53 8.67 13.02
CA ASP A 30 -5.60 8.78 14.14
C ASP A 30 -5.71 7.57 15.08
N ASP A 31 -6.93 7.22 15.50
CA ASP A 31 -7.21 6.02 16.31
C ASP A 31 -6.68 4.75 15.63
N ALA A 32 -6.87 4.64 14.31
CA ALA A 32 -6.38 3.50 13.55
C ALA A 32 -4.84 3.45 13.50
N ILE A 33 -4.16 4.60 13.38
CA ILE A 33 -2.70 4.68 13.41
C ILE A 33 -2.18 4.31 14.81
N GLU A 34 -2.82 4.81 15.87
CA GLU A 34 -2.48 4.44 17.25
C GLU A 34 -2.61 2.93 17.45
N LEU A 35 -3.73 2.34 17.05
CA LEU A 35 -3.96 0.89 17.12
C LEU A 35 -2.97 0.09 16.26
N ALA A 36 -2.61 0.60 15.09
CA ALA A 36 -1.63 -0.04 14.21
C ALA A 36 -0.22 -0.01 14.79
N SER A 37 0.15 1.01 15.58
CA SER A 37 1.48 1.14 16.20
C SER A 37 1.88 -0.08 17.05
N TYR A 38 0.91 -0.82 17.60
CA TYR A 38 1.15 -2.06 18.31
C TYR A 38 1.73 -3.17 17.42
N LEU A 39 1.53 -3.13 16.10
CA LEU A 39 2.22 -4.04 15.18
C LEU A 39 3.73 -3.87 15.25
N GLU A 40 4.23 -2.66 15.49
CA GLU A 40 5.66 -2.38 15.52
C GLU A 40 6.30 -2.82 16.84
N VAL A 41 5.74 -2.39 17.97
CA VAL A 41 6.38 -2.52 19.29
C VAL A 41 5.65 -3.46 20.26
N GLY A 42 4.42 -3.88 19.92
CA GLY A 42 3.55 -4.64 20.82
C GLY A 42 3.96 -6.09 21.08
N SER A 43 3.35 -6.66 22.12
CA SER A 43 3.31 -8.11 22.34
C SER A 43 2.62 -8.79 21.14
N SER A 44 2.85 -10.09 20.89
CA SER A 44 2.27 -10.74 19.70
C SER A 44 0.74 -10.70 19.68
N GLY A 45 0.09 -10.78 20.86
CA GLY A 45 -1.35 -10.60 20.97
C GLY A 45 -1.80 -9.17 20.73
N ALA A 46 -1.14 -8.19 21.36
CA ALA A 46 -1.46 -6.77 21.16
C ALA A 46 -1.25 -6.34 19.70
N ALA A 47 -0.17 -6.81 19.06
CA ALA A 47 0.14 -6.53 17.67
C ALA A 47 -0.95 -7.03 16.73
N VAL A 48 -1.39 -8.28 16.89
CA VAL A 48 -2.45 -8.85 16.05
C VAL A 48 -3.80 -8.19 16.31
N THR A 49 -4.17 -7.99 17.58
CA THR A 49 -5.46 -7.39 17.94
C THR A 49 -5.53 -5.92 17.53
N GLY A 50 -4.51 -5.12 17.86
CA GLY A 50 -4.45 -3.70 17.49
C GLY A 50 -4.33 -3.50 15.98
N GLY A 51 -3.43 -4.24 15.33
CA GLY A 51 -3.27 -4.19 13.88
C GLY A 51 -4.55 -4.55 13.13
N TRP A 52 -5.27 -5.58 13.56
CA TRP A 52 -6.55 -5.91 12.95
C TRP A 52 -7.65 -4.89 13.27
N ALA A 53 -7.72 -4.39 14.51
CA ALA A 53 -8.69 -3.37 14.90
C ALA A 53 -8.54 -2.08 14.08
N ALA A 54 -7.31 -1.67 13.76
CA ALA A 54 -7.04 -0.54 12.88
C ALA A 54 -7.64 -0.74 11.47
N ILE A 55 -7.40 -1.92 10.88
CA ILE A 55 -7.89 -2.28 9.54
C ILE A 55 -9.43 -2.32 9.54
N GLU A 56 -10.01 -2.98 10.53
CA GLU A 56 -11.46 -3.14 10.67
C GLU A 56 -12.14 -1.79 10.91
N GLY A 57 -11.59 -0.97 11.81
CA GLY A 57 -12.11 0.35 12.14
C GLY A 57 -12.20 1.27 10.93
N LEU A 58 -11.25 1.19 9.98
CA LEU A 58 -11.25 2.00 8.76
C LEU A 58 -12.13 1.40 7.65
N LEU A 59 -12.19 0.07 7.54
CA LEU A 59 -12.66 -0.59 6.32
C LEU A 59 -13.91 -1.43 6.50
N ILE A 60 -14.60 -1.36 7.64
CA ILE A 60 -15.90 -2.01 7.85
C ILE A 60 -16.95 -0.97 8.29
N TYR A 61 -18.17 -1.08 7.74
CA TYR A 61 -19.29 -0.28 8.21
C TYR A 61 -19.77 -0.81 9.57
N PRO A 62 -20.14 0.08 10.51
CA PRO A 62 -20.77 -0.35 11.76
C PRO A 62 -21.97 -1.28 11.51
N GLY A 63 -22.04 -2.39 12.24
CA GLY A 63 -23.14 -3.36 12.14
C GLY A 63 -23.02 -4.41 11.04
N VAL A 64 -21.94 -4.40 10.23
CA VAL A 64 -21.66 -5.48 9.26
C VAL A 64 -20.92 -6.63 9.95
N GLU A 65 -21.49 -7.83 9.93
CA GLU A 65 -20.89 -9.02 10.56
C GLU A 65 -19.75 -9.65 9.76
N GLN A 66 -19.61 -9.34 8.46
CA GLN A 66 -18.55 -9.86 7.62
C GLN A 66 -17.23 -9.09 7.80
N HIS A 67 -16.69 -9.09 9.02
CA HIS A 67 -15.47 -8.35 9.37
C HIS A 67 -14.25 -8.74 8.50
N HIS A 68 -14.22 -9.98 7.99
CA HIS A 68 -13.18 -10.43 7.07
C HIS A 68 -13.10 -9.62 5.76
N LEU A 69 -14.15 -8.90 5.35
CA LEU A 69 -14.15 -8.03 4.17
C LEU A 69 -13.12 -6.90 4.27
N ALA A 70 -12.69 -6.54 5.48
CA ALA A 70 -11.64 -5.55 5.70
C ALA A 70 -10.31 -5.99 5.08
N ALA A 71 -10.03 -7.30 5.12
CA ALA A 71 -8.86 -7.90 4.49
C ALA A 71 -8.89 -7.70 2.98
N ASP A 72 -10.03 -7.99 2.36
CA ASP A 72 -10.22 -7.91 0.91
C ASP A 72 -10.09 -6.45 0.45
N ARG A 73 -10.71 -5.52 1.19
CA ARG A 73 -10.64 -4.08 0.91
C ARG A 73 -9.22 -3.54 1.00
N LEU A 74 -8.49 -3.84 2.07
CA LEU A 74 -7.11 -3.37 2.23
C LEU A 74 -6.19 -4.00 1.17
N ALA A 75 -6.40 -5.28 0.86
CA ALA A 75 -5.60 -5.98 -0.16
C ALA A 75 -5.72 -5.33 -1.53
N ARG A 76 -6.92 -4.91 -1.91
CA ARG A 76 -7.16 -4.19 -3.18
C ARG A 76 -6.47 -2.83 -3.18
N ILE A 77 -6.56 -2.07 -2.08
CA ILE A 77 -5.86 -0.78 -1.95
C ILE A 77 -4.34 -0.96 -2.13
N VAL A 78 -3.74 -1.95 -1.45
CA VAL A 78 -2.29 -2.22 -1.56
C VAL A 78 -1.90 -2.70 -2.95
N ALA A 79 -2.70 -3.58 -3.57
CA ALA A 79 -2.45 -4.05 -4.93
C ALA A 79 -2.48 -2.89 -5.93
N CYS A 80 -3.47 -2.01 -5.84
CA CYS A 80 -3.59 -0.83 -6.71
C CYS A 80 -2.48 0.20 -6.51
N SER A 81 -1.84 0.26 -5.32
CA SER A 81 -0.76 1.20 -5.06
C SER A 81 0.62 0.67 -5.47
N LEU A 82 0.77 -0.66 -5.66
CA LEU A 82 2.06 -1.32 -5.87
C LEU A 82 2.84 -0.76 -7.06
N ALA A 83 2.22 -0.72 -8.25
CA ALA A 83 2.90 -0.33 -9.47
C ALA A 83 3.45 1.10 -9.36
N ARG A 84 2.62 2.03 -8.87
CA ARG A 84 3.03 3.41 -8.62
C ARG A 84 4.16 3.51 -7.59
N ALA A 85 4.08 2.77 -6.48
CA ALA A 85 5.10 2.80 -5.43
C ALA A 85 6.46 2.30 -5.93
N GLU A 86 6.47 1.19 -6.69
CA GLU A 86 7.68 0.67 -7.32
C GLU A 86 8.24 1.64 -8.36
N MET A 87 7.40 2.18 -9.25
CA MET A 87 7.85 3.16 -10.26
C MET A 87 8.36 4.44 -9.63
N THR A 88 7.77 4.91 -8.52
CA THR A 88 8.26 6.10 -7.80
C THR A 88 9.67 5.83 -7.29
N SER A 89 9.89 4.67 -6.68
CA SER A 89 11.22 4.26 -6.21
C SER A 89 12.23 4.17 -7.35
N LEU A 90 11.83 3.60 -8.49
CA LEU A 90 12.70 3.50 -9.67
C LEU A 90 12.98 4.87 -10.29
N ALA A 91 12.00 5.78 -10.34
CA ALA A 91 12.17 7.12 -10.88
C ALA A 91 13.24 7.91 -10.10
N TYR A 92 13.18 7.90 -8.77
CA TYR A 92 14.21 8.55 -7.94
C TYR A 92 15.59 7.90 -8.11
N ARG A 93 15.66 6.56 -8.16
CA ARG A 93 16.95 5.89 -8.36
C ARG A 93 17.52 6.15 -9.76
N TYR A 94 16.68 6.17 -10.80
CA TYR A 94 17.11 6.42 -12.17
C TYR A 94 17.47 7.90 -12.39
N ARG A 95 16.82 8.83 -11.69
CA ARG A 95 17.25 10.24 -11.61
C ARG A 95 18.68 10.36 -11.10
N ASP A 96 19.02 9.62 -10.06
CA ASP A 96 20.31 9.77 -9.35
C ASP A 96 21.44 8.94 -9.99
N GLU A 97 21.13 7.74 -10.50
CA GLU A 97 22.11 6.75 -10.98
C GLU A 97 22.05 6.52 -12.50
N GLY A 98 20.98 6.96 -13.18
CA GLY A 98 20.74 6.72 -14.60
C GLY A 98 21.53 7.63 -15.54
N ILE A 99 21.53 7.26 -16.82
CA ILE A 99 22.24 7.99 -17.89
C ILE A 99 21.29 8.17 -19.08
N GLY A 100 21.39 9.32 -19.76
CA GLY A 100 20.67 9.63 -21.00
C GLY A 100 19.44 10.50 -20.78
N GLU A 101 18.66 10.69 -21.86
CA GLU A 101 17.55 11.66 -21.94
C GLU A 101 16.48 11.47 -20.85
N LEU A 102 16.15 10.23 -20.48
CA LEU A 102 15.21 9.97 -19.40
C LEU A 102 15.75 10.42 -18.04
N ALA A 103 17.04 10.20 -17.75
CA ALA A 103 17.64 10.62 -16.50
C ALA A 103 17.71 12.16 -16.43
N GLU A 104 18.08 12.81 -17.53
CA GLU A 104 18.06 14.28 -17.67
C GLU A 104 16.65 14.84 -17.47
N SER A 105 15.63 14.20 -18.06
CA SER A 105 14.23 14.58 -17.91
C SER A 105 13.76 14.45 -16.45
N LEU A 106 14.13 13.38 -15.76
CA LEU A 106 13.81 13.19 -14.35
C LEU A 106 14.54 14.18 -13.43
N GLN A 107 15.79 14.56 -13.78
CA GLN A 107 16.57 15.56 -13.04
C GLN A 107 16.03 16.98 -13.25
N ALA A 108 15.44 17.27 -14.40
CA ALA A 108 14.81 18.55 -14.69
C ALA A 108 13.51 18.78 -13.90
N LEU A 109 12.88 17.72 -13.36
CA LEU A 109 11.70 17.84 -12.52
C LEU A 109 12.06 18.32 -11.11
N THR A 110 11.62 19.52 -10.76
CA THR A 110 11.80 20.13 -9.45
C THR A 110 11.07 19.36 -8.34
N GLU A 111 11.52 19.47 -7.09
CA GLU A 111 10.98 18.67 -5.96
C GLU A 111 9.49 18.95 -5.66
N ASP A 112 8.95 20.10 -6.07
CA ASP A 112 7.53 20.47 -5.94
C ASP A 112 6.62 19.76 -6.96
N VAL A 113 7.20 19.15 -8.00
CA VAL A 113 6.45 18.37 -8.98
C VAL A 113 5.85 17.12 -8.32
N PRO A 114 4.57 16.78 -8.56
CA PRO A 114 3.97 15.55 -8.06
C PRO A 114 4.66 14.28 -8.60
N ASN A 115 4.77 13.25 -7.75
CA ASN A 115 5.36 11.96 -8.12
C ASN A 115 4.68 11.29 -9.32
N TYR A 116 3.41 11.59 -9.58
CA TYR A 116 2.72 11.15 -10.78
C TYR A 116 3.50 11.49 -12.06
N GLN A 117 4.05 12.71 -12.18
CA GLN A 117 4.78 13.13 -13.39
C GLN A 117 6.08 12.33 -13.56
N ARG A 118 6.79 12.05 -12.46
CA ARG A 118 8.01 11.21 -12.48
C ARG A 118 7.69 9.78 -12.92
N VAL A 119 6.61 9.23 -12.38
CA VAL A 119 6.16 7.87 -12.67
C VAL A 119 5.67 7.75 -14.12
N ALA A 120 4.99 8.76 -14.65
CA ALA A 120 4.53 8.79 -16.04
C ALA A 120 5.70 8.69 -17.04
N LEU A 121 6.82 9.38 -16.78
CA LEU A 121 8.03 9.27 -17.61
C LEU A 121 8.62 7.85 -17.63
N ILE A 122 8.66 7.20 -16.45
CA ILE A 122 9.12 5.80 -16.34
C ILE A 122 8.17 4.86 -17.09
N GLU A 123 6.86 4.99 -16.88
CA GLU A 123 5.87 4.13 -17.52
C GLU A 123 5.93 4.29 -19.05
N GLU A 124 5.99 5.52 -19.55
CA GLU A 124 6.09 5.81 -20.98
C GLU A 124 7.36 5.19 -21.60
N HIS A 125 8.49 5.31 -20.91
CA HIS A 125 9.75 4.71 -21.35
C HIS A 125 9.66 3.18 -21.45
N LEU A 126 9.08 2.53 -20.43
CA LEU A 126 8.88 1.08 -20.42
C LEU A 126 7.88 0.63 -21.50
N ARG A 127 6.78 1.36 -21.72
CA ARG A 127 5.79 1.06 -22.76
C ARG A 127 6.35 1.18 -24.18
N ARG A 128 7.35 2.03 -24.39
CA ARG A 128 8.10 2.12 -25.66
C ARG A 128 9.05 0.94 -25.89
N GLY A 129 9.18 0.04 -24.92
CA GLY A 129 10.10 -1.10 -24.99
C GLY A 129 11.55 -0.71 -24.68
N ASN A 130 11.79 0.48 -24.12
CA ASN A 130 13.12 0.90 -23.73
C ASN A 130 13.53 0.23 -22.41
N GLU A 131 14.80 -0.13 -22.30
CA GLU A 131 15.37 -0.71 -21.09
C GLU A 131 15.69 0.37 -20.04
N LEU A 132 15.49 0.03 -18.76
CA LEU A 132 16.06 0.77 -17.63
C LEU A 132 17.26 -0.01 -17.10
N LYS A 133 18.45 0.57 -17.20
CA LYS A 133 19.68 -0.06 -16.72
C LYS A 133 19.98 0.40 -15.30
N PHE A 134 19.90 -0.53 -14.34
CA PHE A 134 20.24 -0.29 -12.95
C PHE A 134 21.47 -1.10 -12.53
N LEU A 135 22.27 -0.54 -11.61
CA LEU A 135 23.44 -1.23 -11.06
C LEU A 135 23.06 -2.37 -10.11
N ARG A 136 21.92 -2.27 -9.45
CA ARG A 136 21.51 -3.18 -8.38
C ARG A 136 20.53 -4.23 -8.91
N PRO A 137 20.73 -5.53 -8.63
CA PRO A 137 19.82 -6.58 -9.10
C PRO A 137 18.37 -6.43 -8.62
N ARG A 138 18.15 -5.85 -7.43
CA ARG A 138 16.80 -5.60 -6.89
C ARG A 138 15.98 -4.62 -7.73
N ASP A 139 16.65 -3.66 -8.34
CA ASP A 139 16.06 -2.64 -9.18
C ASP A 139 15.63 -3.24 -10.51
N GLN A 140 16.51 -4.07 -11.10
CA GLN A 140 16.17 -4.84 -12.29
C GLN A 140 14.95 -5.75 -12.06
N ALA A 141 14.93 -6.47 -10.94
CA ALA A 141 13.79 -7.32 -10.60
C ALA A 141 12.48 -6.55 -10.42
N ALA A 142 12.55 -5.27 -9.98
CA ALA A 142 11.37 -4.40 -9.91
C ALA A 142 10.91 -3.97 -11.31
N THR A 143 11.85 -3.60 -12.19
CA THR A 143 11.55 -3.33 -13.61
C THR A 143 10.87 -4.52 -14.27
N ASP A 144 11.39 -5.73 -14.08
CA ASP A 144 10.83 -6.95 -14.68
C ASP A 144 9.40 -7.23 -14.20
N ARG A 145 9.13 -7.02 -12.89
CA ARG A 145 7.76 -7.10 -12.34
C ARG A 145 6.84 -6.06 -12.97
N LEU A 146 7.30 -4.81 -13.08
CA LEU A 146 6.51 -3.73 -13.66
C LEU A 146 6.20 -3.96 -15.13
N LEU A 147 7.15 -4.49 -15.92
CA LEU A 147 6.91 -4.87 -17.31
C LEU A 147 5.82 -5.95 -17.41
N THR A 148 5.83 -6.93 -16.51
CA THR A 148 4.79 -7.97 -16.44
C THR A 148 3.43 -7.37 -16.09
N ILE A 149 3.37 -6.44 -15.11
CA ILE A 149 2.14 -5.72 -14.73
C ILE A 149 1.62 -4.84 -15.88
N ILE A 150 2.50 -4.15 -16.59
CA ILE A 150 2.14 -3.28 -17.73
C ILE A 150 1.54 -4.12 -18.87
N ALA A 151 2.09 -5.30 -19.13
CA ALA A 151 1.66 -6.20 -20.19
C ALA A 151 0.32 -6.88 -19.86
N GLU A 152 0.15 -7.39 -18.64
CA GLU A 152 -1.05 -8.13 -18.20
C GLU A 152 -1.61 -7.61 -16.86
N PRO A 153 -2.11 -6.36 -16.81
CA PRO A 153 -2.43 -5.70 -15.55
C PRO A 153 -3.55 -6.40 -14.76
N ALA A 154 -4.59 -6.87 -15.44
CA ALA A 154 -5.72 -7.54 -14.79
C ALA A 154 -5.30 -8.86 -14.13
N THR A 155 -4.52 -9.68 -14.85
CA THR A 155 -4.01 -10.96 -14.36
C THR A 155 -3.06 -10.75 -13.20
N GLU A 156 -2.07 -9.88 -13.37
CA GLU A 156 -1.00 -9.72 -12.39
C GLU A 156 -1.47 -9.02 -11.12
N LEU A 157 -2.20 -7.90 -11.23
CA LEU A 157 -2.72 -7.20 -10.05
C LEU A 157 -3.81 -8.01 -9.34
N GLY A 158 -4.63 -8.76 -10.08
CA GLY A 158 -5.59 -9.70 -9.49
C GLY A 158 -4.91 -10.81 -8.70
N ARG A 159 -3.81 -11.37 -9.22
CA ARG A 159 -3.00 -12.38 -8.53
C ARG A 159 -2.32 -11.81 -7.27
N ILE A 160 -1.71 -10.63 -7.38
CA ILE A 160 -1.08 -9.93 -6.26
C ILE A 160 -2.10 -9.62 -5.16
N SER A 161 -3.27 -9.10 -5.54
CA SER A 161 -4.36 -8.81 -4.59
C SER A 161 -4.76 -10.04 -3.79
N LYS A 162 -4.91 -11.21 -4.44
CA LYS A 162 -5.22 -12.47 -3.73
C LYS A 162 -4.13 -12.89 -2.73
N TYR A 163 -2.85 -12.77 -3.09
CA TYR A 163 -1.76 -13.11 -2.15
C TYR A 163 -1.73 -12.17 -0.92
N ILE A 164 -2.03 -10.89 -1.13
CA ILE A 164 -2.13 -9.91 -0.05
C ILE A 164 -3.37 -10.21 0.82
N GLU A 165 -4.50 -10.53 0.19
CA GLU A 165 -5.74 -10.91 0.86
C GLU A 165 -5.52 -12.10 1.80
N GLU A 166 -4.88 -13.16 1.33
CA GLU A 166 -4.53 -14.32 2.17
C GLU A 166 -3.67 -13.92 3.38
N THR A 167 -2.78 -12.95 3.21
CA THR A 167 -1.95 -12.43 4.31
C THR A 167 -2.78 -11.71 5.36
N PHE A 168 -3.73 -10.87 4.96
CA PHE A 168 -4.63 -10.19 5.88
C PHE A 168 -5.68 -11.14 6.50
N ARG A 169 -6.17 -12.14 5.76
CA ARG A 169 -7.03 -13.20 6.32
C ARG A 169 -6.28 -14.02 7.38
N ARG A 170 -4.98 -14.29 7.20
CA ARG A 170 -4.16 -14.90 8.26
C ARG A 170 -4.11 -14.03 9.51
N LEU A 171 -3.93 -12.71 9.36
CA LEU A 171 -3.97 -11.76 10.47
C LEU A 171 -5.30 -11.79 11.22
N TYR A 172 -6.42 -11.72 10.48
CA TYR A 172 -7.78 -11.87 11.03
C TYR A 172 -7.96 -13.18 11.80
N ASN A 173 -7.53 -14.30 11.23
CA ASN A 173 -7.63 -15.61 11.86
C ASN A 173 -6.79 -15.69 13.14
N GLN A 174 -5.59 -15.11 13.15
CA GLN A 174 -4.78 -15.01 14.37
C GLN A 174 -5.49 -14.19 15.45
N ARG A 175 -6.10 -13.07 15.07
CA ARG A 175 -6.87 -12.22 16.00
C ARG A 175 -8.01 -13.03 16.61
N ASN A 176 -8.78 -13.73 15.80
CA ASN A 176 -9.92 -14.52 16.29
C ASN A 176 -9.48 -15.67 17.20
N LEU A 177 -8.39 -16.35 16.88
CA LEU A 177 -7.86 -17.42 17.72
C LEU A 177 -7.38 -16.89 19.08
N ILE A 178 -6.77 -15.71 19.12
CA ILE A 178 -6.35 -15.07 20.37
C ILE A 178 -7.57 -14.57 21.16
N MET A 179 -8.50 -13.88 20.51
CA MET A 179 -9.63 -13.22 21.18
C MET A 179 -10.76 -14.17 21.59
N HIS A 180 -11.02 -15.22 20.81
CA HIS A 180 -12.13 -16.15 21.08
C HIS A 180 -11.65 -17.47 21.70
N SER A 181 -10.43 -17.93 21.41
CA SER A 181 -9.92 -19.18 21.96
C SER A 181 -8.89 -18.96 23.07
N GLY A 182 -8.52 -17.71 23.39
CA GLY A 182 -7.48 -17.41 24.38
C GLY A 182 -6.12 -18.03 24.05
N SER A 183 -5.91 -18.44 22.80
CA SER A 183 -4.78 -19.26 22.42
C SER A 183 -3.65 -18.39 21.93
N PHE A 184 -2.56 -18.32 22.71
CA PHE A 184 -1.36 -17.58 22.34
C PHE A 184 -0.31 -18.45 21.65
N ARG A 185 -0.61 -19.72 21.39
CA ARG A 185 0.33 -20.75 20.88
C ARG A 185 0.03 -21.14 19.43
N SER A 186 -0.24 -20.17 18.58
CA SER A 186 -0.40 -20.43 17.15
C SER A 186 0.96 -20.51 16.46
N ILE A 187 1.20 -21.62 15.75
CA ILE A 187 2.40 -21.85 14.93
C ILE A 187 2.50 -20.80 13.82
N ALA A 188 1.36 -20.32 13.31
CA ALA A 188 1.29 -19.33 12.22
C ALA A 188 1.48 -17.88 12.69
N LEU A 189 1.44 -17.61 14.01
CA LEU A 189 1.48 -16.25 14.55
C LEU A 189 2.80 -15.53 14.21
N ALA A 190 3.92 -16.20 14.40
CA ALA A 190 5.24 -15.62 14.11
C ALA A 190 5.42 -15.35 12.61
N ALA A 191 4.91 -16.22 11.74
CA ALA A 191 4.95 -16.00 10.30
C ALA A 191 4.04 -14.84 9.87
N THR A 192 2.83 -14.77 10.44
CA THR A 192 1.87 -13.69 10.17
C THR A 192 2.44 -12.33 10.56
N LEU A 193 3.02 -12.22 11.75
CA LEU A 193 3.66 -10.99 12.24
C LEU A 193 4.96 -10.63 11.52
N ARG A 194 5.51 -11.51 10.68
CA ARG A 194 6.66 -11.20 9.84
C ARG A 194 6.26 -10.56 8.51
N THR A 195 5.09 -10.92 7.97
CA THR A 195 4.67 -10.52 6.62
C THR A 195 3.57 -9.45 6.62
N ALA A 196 2.63 -9.51 7.56
CA ALA A 196 1.49 -8.62 7.58
C ALA A 196 1.85 -7.14 7.86
N PRO A 197 2.73 -6.81 8.82
CA PRO A 197 2.93 -5.41 9.22
C PRO A 197 3.38 -4.48 8.08
N ALA A 198 4.31 -4.91 7.22
CA ALA A 198 4.74 -4.12 6.07
C ALA A 198 3.59 -3.83 5.09
N LEU A 199 2.71 -4.82 4.87
CA LEU A 199 1.52 -4.65 4.00
C LEU A 199 0.46 -3.77 4.67
N VAL A 200 0.29 -3.86 5.99
CA VAL A 200 -0.57 -2.95 6.75
C VAL A 200 -0.05 -1.52 6.65
N GLY A 201 1.26 -1.31 6.83
CA GLY A 201 1.91 -0.01 6.66
C GLY A 201 1.67 0.57 5.27
N ALA A 202 1.90 -0.22 4.22
CA ALA A 202 1.63 0.20 2.83
C ALA A 202 0.16 0.58 2.59
N GLY A 203 -0.78 -0.15 3.19
CA GLY A 203 -2.21 0.14 3.08
C GLY A 203 -2.61 1.40 3.85
N LEU A 204 -2.12 1.57 5.09
CA LEU A 204 -2.36 2.75 5.91
C LEU A 204 -1.71 3.99 5.31
N ASP A 205 -0.46 3.90 4.81
CA ASP A 205 0.19 4.97 4.06
C ASP A 205 -0.70 5.47 2.92
N ARG A 206 -1.33 4.52 2.21
CA ARG A 206 -2.19 4.86 1.08
C ARG A 206 -3.51 5.49 1.51
N ILE A 207 -4.13 4.98 2.56
CA ILE A 207 -5.36 5.55 3.14
C ILE A 207 -5.07 6.96 3.67
N SER A 208 -4.01 7.13 4.46
CA SER A 208 -3.58 8.44 4.97
C SER A 208 -3.32 9.42 3.82
N HIS A 209 -2.61 8.99 2.77
CA HIS A 209 -2.37 9.86 1.61
C HIS A 209 -3.68 10.30 0.95
N ALA A 210 -4.61 9.37 0.70
CA ALA A 210 -5.87 9.65 0.04
C ALA A 210 -6.81 10.53 0.87
N GLN A 211 -6.77 10.42 2.19
CA GLN A 211 -7.63 11.19 3.09
C GLN A 211 -7.06 12.58 3.39
N LEU A 212 -5.73 12.72 3.46
CA LEU A 212 -5.04 13.98 3.78
C LEU A 212 -4.70 14.85 2.56
N ARG A 213 -4.92 14.35 1.34
CA ARG A 213 -4.70 15.16 0.13
C ARG A 213 -5.66 16.35 0.10
N ARG A 214 -5.13 17.53 -0.23
CA ARG A 214 -5.90 18.79 -0.26
C ARG A 214 -7.00 18.80 -1.32
N SER A 215 -6.75 18.14 -2.45
CA SER A 215 -7.68 18.07 -3.57
C SER A 215 -8.44 16.75 -3.55
N ASN A 216 -9.76 16.81 -3.33
CA ASN A 216 -10.67 15.67 -3.39
C ASN A 216 -10.33 14.54 -2.39
N PRO A 217 -10.26 14.79 -1.06
CA PRO A 217 -9.95 13.74 -0.09
C PRO A 217 -10.93 12.56 -0.20
N LEU A 218 -10.42 11.33 -0.07
CA LEU A 218 -11.25 10.11 -0.05
C LEU A 218 -11.25 9.50 1.33
N ARG A 219 -12.44 9.15 1.82
CA ARG A 219 -12.57 8.34 3.03
C ARG A 219 -12.10 6.91 2.75
N PRO A 220 -11.64 6.16 3.77
CA PRO A 220 -11.09 4.82 3.58
C PRO A 220 -12.01 3.86 2.80
N LEU A 221 -13.32 3.90 3.06
CA LEU A 221 -14.32 3.07 2.36
C LEU A 221 -14.55 3.51 0.91
N GLU A 222 -14.45 4.81 0.61
CA GLU A 222 -14.54 5.32 -0.77
C GLU A 222 -13.29 4.91 -1.57
N LEU A 223 -12.12 4.98 -0.96
CA LEU A 223 -10.88 4.48 -1.55
C LEU A 223 -10.94 2.97 -1.82
N ALA A 224 -11.50 2.19 -0.89
CA ALA A 224 -11.69 0.76 -1.07
C ALA A 224 -12.66 0.43 -2.22
N ALA A 225 -13.78 1.17 -2.33
CA ALA A 225 -14.73 1.02 -3.43
C ALA A 225 -14.10 1.38 -4.78
N ARG A 226 -13.28 2.45 -4.83
CA ARG A 226 -12.50 2.80 -6.01
C ARG A 226 -11.53 1.69 -6.41
N ALA A 227 -10.75 1.17 -5.45
CA ALA A 227 -9.79 0.10 -5.72
C ALA A 227 -10.47 -1.16 -6.29
N GLU A 228 -11.64 -1.52 -5.75
CA GLU A 228 -12.47 -2.61 -6.27
C GLU A 228 -12.95 -2.35 -7.69
N MET A 229 -13.48 -1.16 -7.97
CA MET A 229 -13.94 -0.78 -9.30
C MET A 229 -12.80 -0.84 -10.32
N GLU A 230 -11.65 -0.25 -10.00
CA GLU A 230 -10.50 -0.16 -10.90
C GLU A 230 -9.93 -1.54 -11.22
N LEU A 231 -9.75 -2.42 -10.23
CA LEU A 231 -9.33 -3.80 -10.47
C LEU A 231 -10.32 -4.57 -11.35
N SER A 232 -11.62 -4.31 -11.22
CA SER A 232 -12.66 -4.96 -12.05
C SER A 232 -12.66 -4.47 -13.50
N MET A 233 -12.15 -3.26 -13.74
CA MET A 233 -12.10 -2.61 -15.05
C MET A 233 -10.78 -2.83 -15.79
N LEU A 234 -9.70 -3.21 -15.10
CA LEU A 234 -8.41 -3.49 -15.72
C LEU A 234 -8.53 -4.43 -16.93
N GLY A 235 -7.83 -4.08 -18.02
CA GLY A 235 -7.84 -4.84 -19.27
C GLY A 235 -9.08 -4.61 -20.15
N ARG A 236 -9.97 -3.67 -19.78
CA ARG A 236 -11.11 -3.24 -20.60
C ARG A 236 -10.86 -1.85 -21.20
N ASP A 237 -11.62 -1.53 -22.25
CA ASP A 237 -11.62 -0.20 -22.84
C ASP A 237 -12.01 0.86 -21.80
N GLY A 238 -11.20 1.92 -21.69
CA GLY A 238 -11.39 3.00 -20.72
C GLY A 238 -10.87 2.71 -19.31
N ALA A 239 -10.13 1.62 -19.09
CA ALA A 239 -9.43 1.38 -17.82
C ALA A 239 -8.38 2.48 -17.54
N SER A 240 -8.26 2.85 -16.27
CA SER A 240 -7.19 3.74 -15.81
C SER A 240 -5.81 3.11 -16.01
N LEU A 241 -4.78 3.94 -16.14
CA LEU A 241 -3.39 3.46 -16.15
C LEU A 241 -3.05 2.82 -14.80
N VAL A 242 -2.16 1.83 -14.81
CA VAL A 242 -1.73 1.12 -13.59
C VAL A 242 -1.09 2.04 -12.55
N ILE A 243 -0.64 3.22 -12.96
CA ILE A 243 -0.04 4.24 -12.09
C ILE A 243 -1.08 5.14 -11.39
N ASP A 244 -2.35 5.09 -11.82
CA ASP A 244 -3.43 5.99 -11.38
C ASP A 244 -4.71 5.26 -10.92
N LEU A 245 -4.60 4.00 -10.49
CA LEU A 245 -5.75 3.20 -10.04
C LEU A 245 -6.43 3.74 -8.76
N LEU A 246 -5.84 4.74 -8.10
CA LEU A 246 -6.37 5.32 -6.87
C LEU A 246 -6.55 6.84 -6.96
N GLY A 247 -6.31 7.44 -8.14
CA GLY A 247 -6.62 8.83 -8.46
C GLY A 247 -5.69 9.87 -7.87
N ASP A 248 -4.39 9.63 -7.95
CA ASP A 248 -3.35 10.50 -7.37
C ASP A 248 -2.31 10.91 -8.40
#